data_AF-A0A2J8A6X3-F1
#
_entry.id   AF-A0A2J8A6X3-F1
#
_cell.length_a   1.000
_cell.length_b   1.000
_cell.length_c   1.000
_cell.angle_alpha   90.00
_cell.angle_beta   90.00
_cell.angle_gamma   90.00
#
_symmetry.space_group_name_H-M   'P 1'
#
loop_
_entity.id
_entity.type
_entity.pdbx_description
1 polymer ?
#
loop_
_entity_poly.entity_id
_entity_poly.type
_entity_poly.pdbx_seq_one_letter_code
_entity_poly.pdbx_strand_id
1 'polypeptide(L)'
;MDADYRYGQTSKEAATGAFAALPEPLRLHILGLTDSKSVARAAAVSRSFGADARSLLTTPSAVAQLLTATYGTPGTVLASMYMFVGRAHQLETEDQFLALASALQAMGAKLVRPLAPNRIPRWYDGAGERGHDRVLALAPEAGEPPANAACALHLAAEHRRADTLRLLLEAGAAVGINDFKGVVVAACGGGGDPTPMLQTVAECVAYQQLSADIRADLANAVLSDDKIRHTPHHRRVIDWCMGQPGGPPPCLLWAAGQGDQEARAVHNGNTAIVVRLLRAGAAATDAQLDALVVGAVDRTNAADMVAALLRFGAESGLGSAHGMAGALSAAARRGDMAVLKQLLEGRADWSAPALLEAAVGAGEWASSWEAVDCLLPQLLALLALLGGTWQYMERQQRALAIQDVVKSLDRAMGRGRYSDPSWGAPCCALLHSFAGWCAGRPDAYAFCRLWAKRCKFVELLATLQAAQEGSAQM
;
A
#
# COMPACT_ATOMS: atom_id res chain seq x y z
N MET A 1 81.63 13.83 59.15
CA MET A 1 80.37 13.31 59.72
C MET A 1 79.30 13.61 58.69
N ASP A 2 79.22 12.75 57.68
CA ASP A 2 78.14 12.69 56.70
C ASP A 2 77.10 11.70 57.23
N ALA A 3 75.84 12.12 57.29
CA ALA A 3 74.71 11.23 57.48
C ALA A 3 73.63 11.62 56.47
N ASP A 4 73.60 10.85 55.39
CA ASP A 4 72.64 10.87 54.30
C ASP A 4 71.19 10.83 54.80
N TYR A 5 70.42 11.87 54.46
CA TYR A 5 68.97 11.88 54.54
C TYR A 5 68.38 11.73 53.13
N ARG A 6 68.61 10.58 52.50
CA ARG A 6 67.93 10.18 51.24
C ARG A 6 66.72 9.30 51.58
N TYR A 7 65.63 9.94 52.00
CA TYR A 7 64.31 9.32 52.09
C TYR A 7 63.33 10.20 51.31
N GLY A 8 63.03 9.86 50.05
CA GLY A 8 61.99 10.64 49.35
C GLY A 8 61.82 10.55 47.84
N GLN A 9 62.55 9.72 47.09
CA GLN A 9 62.34 9.64 45.63
C GLN A 9 62.10 8.23 45.06
N THR A 10 62.36 7.15 45.80
CA THR A 10 62.11 5.79 45.29
C THR A 10 60.69 5.26 45.52
N SER A 11 59.85 5.89 46.36
CA SER A 11 58.50 5.34 46.65
C SER A 11 57.40 5.81 45.68
N LYS A 12 57.64 6.84 44.87
CA LYS A 12 56.63 7.36 43.93
C LYS A 12 56.52 6.53 42.64
N GLU A 13 57.61 5.88 42.22
CA GLU A 13 57.61 4.96 41.08
C GLU A 13 57.26 3.52 41.49
N ALA A 14 57.51 3.13 42.75
CA ALA A 14 57.12 1.80 43.25
C ALA A 14 55.60 1.66 43.52
N ALA A 15 54.90 2.77 43.78
CA ALA A 15 53.47 2.74 44.11
C ALA A 15 52.54 2.69 42.87
N THR A 16 53.04 3.02 41.67
CA THR A 16 52.21 3.10 40.46
C THR A 16 51.89 1.74 39.83
N GLY A 17 52.53 0.65 40.26
CA GLY A 17 52.30 -0.71 39.76
C GLY A 17 51.62 -1.68 40.74
N ALA A 18 51.29 -1.24 41.97
CA ALA A 18 50.90 -2.17 43.04
C ALA A 18 49.62 -2.96 42.73
N PHE A 19 48.66 -2.37 42.02
CA PHE A 19 47.45 -3.09 41.59
C PHE A 19 47.76 -4.05 40.43
N ALA A 20 48.47 -3.61 39.38
CA ALA A 20 48.92 -4.44 38.26
C ALA A 20 49.70 -5.68 38.70
N ALA A 21 50.49 -5.55 39.78
CA ALA A 21 51.32 -6.61 40.33
C ALA A 21 50.54 -7.70 41.08
N LEU A 22 49.26 -7.48 41.39
CA LEU A 22 48.43 -8.48 42.06
C LEU A 22 48.00 -9.58 41.07
N PRO A 23 47.94 -10.86 41.51
CA PRO A 23 47.30 -11.93 40.75
C PRO A 23 45.89 -11.54 40.30
N GLU A 24 45.52 -11.90 39.07
CA GLU A 24 44.21 -11.59 38.48
C GLU A 24 43.02 -11.95 39.39
N PRO A 25 42.96 -13.11 40.07
CA PRO A 25 41.86 -13.44 40.97
C PRO A 25 41.68 -12.43 42.11
N LEU A 26 42.79 -11.90 42.66
CA LEU A 26 42.74 -10.90 43.72
C LEU A 26 42.32 -9.53 43.18
N ARG A 27 42.77 -9.16 41.98
CA ARG A 27 42.32 -7.92 41.32
C ARG A 27 40.81 -7.95 41.07
N LEU A 28 40.29 -9.06 40.57
CA LEU A 28 38.86 -9.25 40.34
C LEU A 28 38.07 -9.29 41.65
N HIS A 29 38.60 -9.91 42.71
CA HIS A 29 37.96 -9.90 44.02
C HIS A 29 37.87 -8.48 44.61
N ILE A 30 38.96 -7.71 44.54
CA ILE A 30 38.99 -6.31 44.99
C ILE A 30 37.95 -5.50 44.22
N LEU A 31 37.91 -5.63 42.89
CA LEU A 31 36.95 -4.92 42.05
C LEU A 31 35.50 -5.33 42.34
N GLY A 32 35.24 -6.62 42.58
CA GLY A 32 33.91 -7.14 42.90
C GLY A 32 33.35 -6.69 44.25
N LEU A 33 34.23 -6.33 45.20
CA LEU A 33 33.84 -5.78 46.51
C LEU A 33 33.65 -4.25 46.50
N THR A 34 34.21 -3.56 45.51
CA THR A 34 34.14 -2.09 45.43
C THR A 34 32.97 -1.62 44.59
N ASP A 35 32.15 -0.71 45.11
CA ASP A 35 31.10 -0.08 44.32
C ASP A 35 31.68 0.75 43.15
N SER A 36 30.89 0.94 42.09
CA SER A 36 31.34 1.64 40.87
C SER A 36 31.79 3.09 41.12
N LYS A 37 31.25 3.78 42.14
CA LYS A 37 31.66 5.14 42.51
C LYS A 37 33.01 5.14 43.22
N SER A 38 33.30 4.11 44.00
CA SER A 38 34.55 3.91 44.70
C SER A 38 35.68 3.51 43.74
N VAL A 39 35.39 2.68 42.74
CA VAL A 39 36.31 2.42 41.61
C VAL A 39 36.59 3.69 40.83
N ALA A 40 35.56 4.49 40.50
CA ALA A 40 35.75 5.75 39.79
C ALA A 40 36.58 6.77 40.58
N ARG A 41 36.37 6.87 41.91
CA ARG A 41 37.18 7.71 42.80
C ARG A 41 38.63 7.23 42.87
N ALA A 42 38.87 5.92 42.98
CA ALA A 42 40.21 5.36 42.97
C ALA A 42 40.93 5.59 41.62
N ALA A 43 40.21 5.47 40.50
CA ALA A 43 40.73 5.75 39.16
C ALA A 43 41.06 7.23 38.93
N ALA A 44 40.32 8.16 39.56
CA ALA A 44 40.62 9.59 39.52
C ALA A 44 41.92 9.93 40.27
N VAL A 45 42.24 9.18 41.33
CA VAL A 45 43.44 9.37 42.14
C VAL A 45 44.66 8.65 41.54
N SER A 46 44.46 7.52 40.85
CA SER A 46 45.53 6.73 40.24
C SER A 46 45.24 6.36 38.78
N ARG A 47 46.02 6.93 37.86
CA ARG A 47 45.90 6.66 36.41
C ARG A 47 46.20 5.20 36.06
N SER A 48 47.14 4.55 36.75
CA SER A 48 47.48 3.15 36.50
C SER A 48 46.37 2.22 36.98
N PHE A 49 45.83 2.44 38.19
CA PHE A 49 44.64 1.73 38.67
C PHE A 49 43.46 1.90 37.69
N GLY A 50 43.24 3.12 37.21
CA GLY A 50 42.19 3.39 36.23
C GLY A 50 42.41 2.68 34.89
N ALA A 51 43.66 2.53 34.42
CA ALA A 51 43.97 1.81 33.19
C ALA A 51 43.75 0.29 33.35
N ASP A 52 44.24 -0.29 34.45
CA ASP A 52 44.09 -1.73 34.75
C ASP A 52 42.63 -2.10 35.02
N ALA A 53 41.91 -1.29 35.81
CA ALA A 53 40.50 -1.50 36.07
C ALA A 53 39.68 -1.44 34.77
N ARG A 54 39.98 -0.48 33.88
CA ARG A 54 39.33 -0.43 32.55
C ARG A 54 39.71 -1.62 31.68
N SER A 55 40.96 -2.07 31.69
CA SER A 55 41.38 -3.26 30.96
C SER A 55 40.63 -4.51 31.44
N LEU A 56 40.46 -4.70 32.75
CA LEU A 56 39.70 -5.82 33.30
C LEU A 56 38.20 -5.68 33.02
N LEU A 57 37.64 -4.47 33.06
CA LEU A 57 36.23 -4.21 32.75
C LEU A 57 35.90 -4.35 31.25
N THR A 58 36.88 -4.31 30.37
CA THR A 58 36.71 -4.52 28.92
C THR A 58 37.05 -5.94 28.48
N THR A 59 37.63 -6.75 29.37
CA THR A 59 38.01 -8.14 29.07
C THR A 59 36.83 -9.08 29.39
N PRO A 60 36.24 -9.77 28.38
CA PRO A 60 35.04 -10.57 28.58
C PRO A 60 35.15 -11.64 29.67
N SER A 61 36.28 -12.35 29.79
CA SER A 61 36.48 -13.38 30.83
C SER A 61 36.50 -12.79 32.24
N ALA A 62 37.19 -11.68 32.43
CA ALA A 62 37.26 -10.94 33.70
C ALA A 62 35.87 -10.41 34.10
N VAL A 63 35.12 -9.86 33.14
CA VAL A 63 33.75 -9.41 33.34
C VAL A 63 32.83 -10.58 33.73
N ALA A 64 32.98 -11.74 33.09
CA ALA A 64 32.21 -12.94 33.43
C ALA A 64 32.41 -13.34 34.90
N GLN A 65 33.66 -13.35 35.36
CA GLN A 65 34.02 -13.71 36.74
C GLN A 65 33.51 -12.68 37.75
N LEU A 66 33.70 -11.39 37.46
CA LEU A 66 33.19 -10.29 38.28
C LEU A 66 31.68 -10.38 38.46
N LEU A 67 30.95 -10.50 37.36
CA LEU A 67 29.50 -10.52 37.40
C LEU A 67 28.95 -11.79 38.05
N THR A 68 29.60 -12.94 37.87
CA THR A 68 29.19 -14.18 38.55
C THR A 68 29.39 -14.07 40.06
N ALA A 69 30.47 -13.40 40.50
CA ALA A 69 30.69 -13.12 41.92
C ALA A 69 29.64 -12.16 42.52
N THR A 70 29.19 -11.16 41.77
CA THR A 70 28.25 -10.14 42.25
C THR A 70 26.78 -10.54 42.13
N TYR A 71 26.38 -11.15 41.00
CA TYR A 71 24.99 -11.41 40.63
C TYR A 71 24.59 -12.88 40.71
N GLY A 72 25.52 -13.75 41.17
CA GLY A 72 25.26 -15.16 41.41
C GLY A 72 25.33 -15.98 40.12
N THR A 73 24.24 -16.67 39.76
CA THR A 73 24.29 -17.64 38.66
C THR A 73 24.58 -16.96 37.31
N PRO A 74 25.42 -17.57 36.45
CA PRO A 74 25.81 -16.92 35.20
C PRO A 74 24.67 -16.68 34.18
N GLY A 75 23.49 -17.29 34.35
CA GLY A 75 22.28 -16.88 33.62
C GLY A 75 21.73 -15.50 34.02
N THR A 76 21.79 -15.15 35.31
CA THR A 76 21.40 -13.82 35.83
C THR A 76 22.34 -12.73 35.30
N VAL A 77 23.62 -13.07 35.17
CA VAL A 77 24.67 -12.22 34.61
C VAL A 77 24.34 -11.83 33.18
N LEU A 78 24.01 -12.80 32.33
CA LEU A 78 23.69 -12.55 30.93
C LEU A 78 22.43 -11.70 30.75
N ALA A 79 21.39 -11.90 31.58
CA ALA A 79 20.19 -11.07 31.58
C ALA A 79 20.49 -9.63 32.02
N SER A 80 21.28 -9.47 33.08
CA SER A 80 21.70 -8.16 33.59
C SER A 80 22.57 -7.40 32.59
N MET A 81 23.30 -8.14 31.74
CA MET A 81 24.18 -7.61 30.71
C MET A 81 23.51 -6.73 29.68
N TYR A 82 22.44 -7.23 29.06
CA TYR A 82 21.75 -6.47 28.04
C TYR A 82 20.99 -5.26 28.61
N MET A 83 20.61 -5.33 29.89
CA MET A 83 19.84 -4.29 30.59
C MET A 83 20.66 -3.13 31.15
N PHE A 84 21.66 -3.46 31.97
CA PHE A 84 22.34 -2.46 32.80
C PHE A 84 23.84 -2.47 32.56
N VAL A 85 24.42 -3.65 32.30
CA VAL A 85 25.87 -3.83 32.42
C VAL A 85 26.63 -3.53 31.13
N GLY A 86 26.04 -3.71 29.94
CA GLY A 86 26.69 -3.33 28.67
C GLY A 86 27.19 -1.88 28.69
N ARG A 87 26.41 -0.96 29.28
CA ARG A 87 26.83 0.44 29.47
C ARG A 87 27.83 0.64 30.61
N ALA A 88 27.74 -0.15 31.68
CA ALA A 88 28.62 -0.02 32.84
C ALA A 88 30.00 -0.66 32.64
N HIS A 89 30.12 -1.64 31.73
CA HIS A 89 31.35 -2.40 31.48
C HIS A 89 31.86 -2.22 30.05
N GLN A 90 31.39 -1.17 29.34
CA GLN A 90 31.93 -0.74 28.05
C GLN A 90 31.97 -1.85 26.98
N LEU A 91 31.06 -2.83 27.10
CA LEU A 91 30.89 -3.85 26.07
C LEU A 91 29.92 -3.27 25.05
N GLU A 92 30.44 -2.97 23.88
CA GLU A 92 29.71 -2.27 22.81
C GLU A 92 29.57 -3.14 21.56
N THR A 93 30.50 -4.07 21.34
CA THR A 93 30.58 -4.87 20.11
C THR A 93 30.03 -6.27 20.31
N GLU A 94 29.39 -6.84 19.28
CA GLU A 94 28.90 -8.21 19.31
C GLU A 94 29.99 -9.22 19.73
N ASP A 95 31.23 -9.06 19.23
CA ASP A 95 32.36 -9.94 19.59
C ASP A 95 32.64 -9.97 21.09
N GLN A 96 32.54 -8.83 21.77
CA GLN A 96 32.68 -8.75 23.22
C GLN A 96 31.54 -9.46 23.94
N PHE A 97 30.30 -9.29 23.47
CA PHE A 97 29.14 -10.01 24.02
C PHE A 97 29.24 -11.52 23.77
N LEU A 98 29.73 -11.94 22.61
CA LEU A 98 29.91 -13.34 22.25
C LEU A 98 31.01 -14.00 23.07
N ALA A 99 32.17 -13.34 23.21
CA ALA A 99 33.27 -13.82 24.03
C ALA A 99 32.85 -13.99 25.50
N LEU A 100 32.01 -13.07 26.01
CA LEU A 100 31.45 -13.14 27.34
C LEU A 100 30.44 -14.28 27.48
N ALA A 101 29.49 -14.40 26.55
CA ALA A 101 28.54 -15.51 26.54
C ALA A 101 29.25 -16.87 26.50
N SER A 102 30.30 -16.99 25.68
CA SER A 102 31.15 -18.18 25.58
C SER A 102 31.90 -18.46 26.89
N ALA A 103 32.44 -17.43 27.54
CA ALA A 103 33.10 -17.57 28.83
C ALA A 103 32.13 -18.03 29.94
N LEU A 104 30.90 -17.50 29.95
CA LEU A 104 29.86 -17.92 30.88
C LEU A 104 29.48 -19.39 30.63
N GLN A 105 29.28 -19.79 29.37
CA GLN A 105 29.00 -21.18 29.00
C GLN A 105 30.14 -22.13 29.44
N ALA A 106 31.40 -21.73 29.25
CA ALA A 106 32.57 -22.49 29.72
C ALA A 106 32.62 -22.64 31.25
N MET A 107 32.06 -21.67 32.00
CA MET A 107 31.87 -21.78 33.45
C MET A 107 30.65 -22.64 33.85
N GLY A 108 30.06 -23.36 32.90
CA GLY A 108 28.91 -24.24 33.15
C GLY A 108 27.58 -23.50 33.21
N ALA A 109 27.51 -22.25 32.74
CA ALA A 109 26.25 -21.54 32.63
C ALA A 109 25.36 -22.24 31.60
N LYS A 110 24.22 -22.75 32.06
CA LYS A 110 23.11 -22.97 31.15
C LYS A 110 22.58 -21.60 30.76
N LEU A 111 22.70 -21.25 29.48
CA LEU A 111 22.02 -20.09 28.89
C LEU A 111 20.49 -20.29 28.81
N VAL A 112 19.97 -21.22 29.62
CA VAL A 112 18.59 -21.66 29.67
C VAL A 112 17.89 -20.98 30.84
N ARG A 113 16.66 -20.52 30.59
CA ARG A 113 15.75 -19.89 31.55
C ARG A 113 15.67 -20.57 32.95
N PRO A 114 15.67 -19.79 34.05
CA PRO A 114 14.89 -20.11 35.25
C PRO A 114 13.42 -19.76 34.99
N LEU A 115 12.52 -20.75 35.11
CA LEU A 115 11.06 -20.71 34.82
C LEU A 115 10.23 -19.65 35.59
N ALA A 116 10.84 -18.66 36.23
CA ALA A 116 10.09 -17.67 37.00
C ALA A 116 9.17 -16.82 36.09
N PRO A 117 7.90 -16.61 36.51
CA PRO A 117 6.88 -15.93 35.72
C PRO A 117 7.00 -14.40 35.70
N ASN A 118 8.00 -13.81 36.36
CA ASN A 118 8.13 -12.36 36.48
C ASN A 118 9.08 -11.72 35.45
N ARG A 119 8.64 -10.57 34.95
CA ARG A 119 9.09 -9.70 33.85
C ARG A 119 10.58 -9.26 33.87
N ILE A 120 11.53 -10.19 33.91
CA ILE A 120 12.92 -9.84 33.66
C ILE A 120 13.16 -9.90 32.14
N PRO A 121 13.64 -8.82 31.52
CA PRO A 121 14.03 -8.80 30.11
C PRO A 121 15.06 -9.90 29.84
N ARG A 122 14.75 -10.69 28.82
CA ARG A 122 15.54 -11.86 28.45
C ARG A 122 16.77 -11.31 27.74
N TRP A 123 17.94 -11.85 28.03
CA TRP A 123 19.16 -11.46 27.30
C TRP A 123 18.97 -11.61 25.77
N TYR A 124 18.11 -12.55 25.37
CA TYR A 124 17.55 -12.72 24.03
C TYR A 124 16.88 -11.48 23.46
N ASP A 125 16.08 -10.77 24.26
CA ASP A 125 15.35 -9.58 23.83
C ASP A 125 16.35 -8.49 23.43
N GLY A 126 17.35 -8.24 24.28
CA GLY A 126 18.41 -7.27 23.99
C GLY A 126 19.36 -7.70 22.88
N ALA A 127 19.62 -9.00 22.73
CA ALA A 127 20.40 -9.53 21.61
C ALA A 127 19.63 -9.37 20.29
N GLY A 128 18.32 -9.58 20.29
CA GLY A 128 17.42 -9.33 19.17
C GLY A 128 17.36 -7.85 18.78
N GLU A 129 17.20 -6.97 19.77
CA GLU A 129 17.18 -5.51 19.60
C GLU A 129 18.47 -4.98 18.92
N ARG A 130 19.62 -5.49 19.36
CA ARG A 130 20.94 -5.05 18.87
C ARG A 130 21.40 -5.76 17.60
N GLY A 131 20.78 -6.90 17.27
CA GLY A 131 21.17 -7.75 16.16
C GLY A 131 22.46 -8.52 16.41
N HIS A 132 22.63 -9.08 17.61
CA HIS A 132 23.78 -9.89 17.98
C HIS A 132 23.53 -11.37 17.61
N ASP A 133 23.56 -11.66 16.32
CA ASP A 133 23.17 -12.94 15.72
C ASP A 133 23.98 -14.12 16.26
N ARG A 134 25.30 -13.95 16.43
CA ARG A 134 26.20 -14.98 16.92
C ARG A 134 25.94 -15.29 18.40
N VAL A 135 25.50 -14.30 19.17
CA VAL A 135 25.12 -14.49 20.57
C VAL A 135 23.80 -15.24 20.66
N LEU A 136 22.84 -14.93 19.79
CA LEU A 136 21.57 -15.66 19.71
C LEU A 136 21.77 -17.11 19.25
N ALA A 137 22.71 -17.37 18.35
CA ALA A 137 23.02 -18.72 17.86
C ALA A 137 23.45 -19.70 18.97
N LEU A 138 24.02 -19.20 20.09
CA LEU A 138 24.47 -20.04 21.20
C LEU A 138 23.34 -20.72 21.98
N ALA A 139 22.10 -20.25 21.88
CA ALA A 139 21.03 -20.72 22.74
C ALA A 139 20.07 -21.75 22.12
N PRO A 140 19.86 -21.80 20.79
CA PRO A 140 19.39 -23.02 20.13
C PRO A 140 20.29 -24.22 20.42
N GLU A 141 21.62 -24.03 20.41
CA GLU A 141 22.59 -25.07 20.78
C GLU A 141 22.45 -25.53 22.24
N ALA A 142 21.99 -24.64 23.12
CA ALA A 142 21.72 -24.93 24.53
C ALA A 142 20.36 -25.62 24.78
N GLY A 143 19.56 -25.88 23.73
CA GLY A 143 18.27 -26.56 23.81
C GLY A 143 17.13 -25.69 24.35
N GLU A 144 17.22 -24.36 24.21
CA GLU A 144 16.10 -23.48 24.59
C GLU A 144 14.90 -23.66 23.65
N PRO A 145 13.66 -23.79 24.19
CA PRO A 145 12.49 -23.91 23.36
C PRO A 145 12.20 -22.58 22.65
N PRO A 146 12.04 -22.59 21.31
CA PRO A 146 11.85 -21.38 20.49
C PRO A 146 10.63 -20.54 20.86
N ALA A 147 9.65 -21.11 21.57
CA ALA A 147 8.48 -20.40 22.06
C ALA A 147 8.81 -19.18 22.96
N ASN A 148 10.02 -19.12 23.54
CA ASN A 148 10.47 -17.98 24.33
C ASN A 148 11.05 -16.82 23.51
N ALA A 149 11.31 -17.02 22.21
CA ALA A 149 11.97 -16.06 21.33
C ALA A 149 11.02 -15.08 20.62
N ALA A 150 9.70 -15.15 20.88
CA ALA A 150 8.71 -14.28 20.25
C ALA A 150 8.95 -12.78 20.50
N CYS A 151 9.46 -12.41 21.68
CA CYS A 151 9.77 -11.02 22.03
C CYS A 151 11.05 -10.55 21.32
N ALA A 152 12.10 -11.38 21.32
CA ALA A 152 13.32 -11.13 20.54
C ALA A 152 13.02 -10.99 19.04
N LEU A 153 12.08 -11.79 18.51
CA LEU A 153 11.64 -11.69 17.12
C LEU A 153 10.94 -10.35 16.84
N HIS A 154 10.06 -9.90 17.74
CA HIS A 154 9.43 -8.58 17.64
C HIS A 154 10.45 -7.45 17.70
N LEU A 155 11.42 -7.51 18.62
CA LEU A 155 12.45 -6.48 18.74
C LEU A 155 13.40 -6.48 17.53
N ALA A 156 13.78 -7.65 17.02
CA ALA A 156 14.53 -7.76 15.77
C ALA A 156 13.75 -7.13 14.61
N ALA A 157 12.42 -7.35 14.56
CA ALA A 157 11.54 -6.73 13.58
C ALA A 157 11.50 -5.20 13.72
N GLU A 158 11.23 -4.69 14.92
CA GLU A 158 11.15 -3.27 15.25
C GLU A 158 12.45 -2.51 14.96
N HIS A 159 13.58 -3.14 15.27
CA HIS A 159 14.93 -2.59 15.07
C HIS A 159 15.56 -2.95 13.72
N ARG A 160 14.80 -3.58 12.81
CA ARG A 160 15.19 -3.86 11.42
C ARG A 160 16.44 -4.71 11.28
N ARG A 161 16.55 -5.72 12.13
CA ARG A 161 17.65 -6.68 12.14
C ARG A 161 17.28 -7.88 11.29
N ALA A 162 17.44 -7.76 9.96
CA ALA A 162 16.95 -8.76 9.01
C ALA A 162 17.62 -10.13 9.18
N ASP A 163 18.93 -10.15 9.46
CA ASP A 163 19.70 -11.39 9.66
C ASP A 163 19.32 -12.05 11.00
N THR A 164 19.17 -11.24 12.05
CA THR A 164 18.65 -11.68 13.36
C THR A 164 17.24 -12.26 13.26
N LEU A 165 16.36 -11.57 12.53
CA LEU A 165 15.00 -12.03 12.28
C LEU A 165 15.03 -13.36 11.54
N ARG A 166 15.87 -13.49 10.51
CA ARG A 166 16.04 -14.73 9.75
C ARG A 166 16.49 -15.87 10.66
N LEU A 167 17.55 -15.66 11.45
CA LEU A 167 18.09 -16.64 12.38
C LEU A 167 17.01 -17.12 13.38
N LEU A 168 16.27 -16.18 13.98
CA LEU A 168 15.21 -16.51 14.93
C LEU A 168 14.07 -17.30 14.26
N LEU A 169 13.67 -16.93 13.06
CA LEU A 169 12.65 -17.64 12.28
C LEU A 169 13.09 -19.06 11.90
N GLU A 170 14.35 -19.23 11.47
CA GLU A 170 14.96 -20.53 11.14
C GLU A 170 15.11 -21.43 12.37
N ALA A 171 15.43 -20.83 13.52
CA ALA A 171 15.45 -21.53 14.81
C ALA A 171 14.05 -21.95 15.31
N GLY A 172 12.99 -21.65 14.54
CA GLY A 172 11.63 -22.02 14.86
C GLY A 172 10.96 -21.11 15.86
N ALA A 173 11.50 -19.90 16.14
CA ALA A 173 10.89 -18.93 17.06
C ALA A 173 9.44 -18.61 16.71
N ALA A 174 9.07 -18.74 15.43
CA ALA A 174 7.72 -18.55 14.93
C ALA A 174 6.72 -19.65 15.33
N VAL A 175 7.20 -20.84 15.74
CA VAL A 175 6.34 -21.96 16.12
C VAL A 175 5.64 -21.62 17.44
N GLY A 176 4.36 -21.26 17.36
CA GLY A 176 3.53 -20.86 18.49
C GLY A 176 3.45 -19.35 18.73
N ILE A 177 3.92 -18.52 17.81
CA ILE A 177 3.64 -17.08 17.86
C ILE A 177 2.18 -16.85 17.47
N ASN A 178 1.35 -16.56 18.46
CA ASN A 178 -0.05 -16.18 18.25
C ASN A 178 -0.19 -14.79 17.58
N ASP A 179 0.87 -13.97 17.61
CA ASP A 179 0.87 -12.60 17.09
C ASP A 179 1.92 -12.40 15.98
N PHE A 180 1.81 -13.18 14.91
CA PHE A 180 2.65 -12.97 13.72
C PHE A 180 2.39 -11.59 13.08
N LYS A 181 1.19 -11.04 13.31
CA LYS A 181 0.79 -9.67 12.96
C LYS A 181 1.72 -8.64 13.57
N GLY A 182 1.95 -8.68 14.88
CA GLY A 182 2.83 -7.75 15.55
C GLY A 182 4.25 -7.74 14.97
N VAL A 183 4.76 -8.91 14.56
CA VAL A 183 6.10 -9.03 13.93
C VAL A 183 6.14 -8.31 12.59
N VAL A 184 5.16 -8.52 11.71
CA VAL A 184 5.12 -7.86 10.40
C VAL A 184 4.88 -6.35 10.54
N VAL A 185 4.02 -5.95 11.48
CA VAL A 185 3.79 -4.53 11.77
C VAL A 185 5.08 -3.86 12.28
N ALA A 186 5.80 -4.51 13.19
CA ALA A 186 7.08 -4.02 13.70
C ALA A 186 8.13 -3.90 12.58
N ALA A 187 8.22 -4.91 11.70
CA ALA A 187 9.11 -4.88 10.53
C ALA A 187 8.83 -3.70 9.59
N CYS A 188 7.57 -3.30 9.46
CA CYS A 188 7.14 -2.18 8.62
C CYS A 188 7.28 -0.80 9.31
N GLY A 189 7.16 -0.75 10.64
CA GLY A 189 6.95 0.51 11.38
C GLY A 189 8.20 1.35 11.65
N GLY A 190 9.41 0.80 11.55
CA GLY A 190 10.63 1.57 11.85
C GLY A 190 10.95 2.68 10.83
N GLY A 191 11.90 3.58 11.13
CA GLY A 191 12.24 4.75 10.30
C GLY A 191 13.07 4.50 9.03
N GLY A 192 12.93 3.37 8.33
CA GLY A 192 13.76 3.04 7.15
C GLY A 192 13.07 2.16 6.11
N ASP A 193 13.84 1.59 5.18
CA ASP A 193 13.31 0.72 4.12
C ASP A 193 12.89 -0.67 4.64
N PRO A 194 11.59 -1.03 4.65
CA PRO A 194 11.13 -2.31 5.22
C PRO A 194 11.38 -3.50 4.31
N THR A 195 11.82 -3.30 3.06
CA THR A 195 11.95 -4.36 2.06
C THR A 195 12.81 -5.55 2.53
N PRO A 196 14.00 -5.37 3.14
CA PRO A 196 14.80 -6.51 3.60
C PRO A 196 14.07 -7.33 4.67
N MET A 197 13.38 -6.66 5.59
CA MET A 197 12.63 -7.33 6.67
C MET A 197 11.46 -8.13 6.11
N LEU A 198 10.70 -7.52 5.20
CA LEU A 198 9.57 -8.14 4.55
C LEU A 198 9.98 -9.32 3.66
N GLN A 199 11.14 -9.24 3.02
CA GLN A 199 11.72 -10.35 2.27
C GLN A 199 12.08 -11.51 3.20
N THR A 200 12.77 -11.23 4.32
CA THR A 200 13.07 -12.26 5.33
C THR A 200 11.80 -12.94 5.86
N VAL A 201 10.75 -12.16 6.15
CA VAL A 201 9.45 -12.71 6.59
C VAL A 201 8.84 -13.60 5.51
N ALA A 202 8.86 -13.18 4.24
CA ALA A 202 8.28 -13.95 3.13
C ALA A 202 9.05 -15.25 2.81
N GLU A 203 10.36 -15.24 3.00
CA GLU A 203 11.25 -16.40 2.81
C GLU A 203 11.10 -17.43 3.95
N CYS A 204 10.53 -17.02 5.09
CA CYS A 204 10.37 -17.90 6.25
C CYS A 204 9.36 -19.03 6.00
N VAL A 205 9.78 -20.26 6.32
CA VAL A 205 8.93 -21.46 6.26
C VAL A 205 7.63 -21.27 7.06
N ALA A 206 7.69 -20.68 8.26
CA ALA A 206 6.50 -20.46 9.08
C ALA A 206 5.47 -19.57 8.37
N TYR A 207 5.92 -18.52 7.66
CA TYR A 207 5.04 -17.67 6.86
C TYR A 207 4.49 -18.41 5.63
N GLN A 208 5.33 -19.18 4.94
CA GLN A 208 4.94 -19.96 3.76
C GLN A 208 3.92 -21.07 4.07
N GLN A 209 3.95 -21.59 5.30
CA GLN A 209 3.01 -22.60 5.80
C GLN A 209 1.66 -22.00 6.23
N LEU A 210 1.52 -20.68 6.33
CA LEU A 210 0.23 -20.04 6.61
C LEU A 210 -0.72 -20.23 5.43
N SER A 211 -1.99 -20.52 5.74
CA SER A 211 -3.04 -20.56 4.72
C SER A 211 -3.16 -19.21 4.01
N ALA A 212 -3.68 -19.21 2.78
CA ALA A 212 -3.88 -17.99 2.00
C ALA A 212 -4.76 -16.97 2.76
N ASP A 213 -5.79 -17.44 3.47
CA ASP A 213 -6.70 -16.60 4.26
C ASP A 213 -5.97 -15.93 5.44
N ILE A 214 -5.12 -16.65 6.17
CA ILE A 214 -4.36 -16.05 7.28
C ILE A 214 -3.36 -15.02 6.75
N ARG A 215 -2.69 -15.30 5.63
CA ARG A 215 -1.81 -14.32 4.98
C ARG A 215 -2.59 -13.09 4.51
N ALA A 216 -3.85 -13.27 4.13
CA ALA A 216 -4.77 -12.20 3.80
C ALA A 216 -5.12 -11.30 4.96
N ASP A 217 -5.55 -11.89 6.07
CA ASP A 217 -5.89 -11.16 7.28
C ASP A 217 -4.68 -10.40 7.82
N LEU A 218 -3.50 -11.02 7.74
CA LEU A 218 -2.24 -10.40 8.11
C LEU A 218 -1.94 -9.17 7.25
N ALA A 219 -2.01 -9.31 5.93
CA ALA A 219 -1.70 -8.23 5.03
C ALA A 219 -2.73 -7.09 5.14
N ASN A 220 -4.01 -7.40 5.33
CA ASN A 220 -5.04 -6.41 5.65
C ASN A 220 -4.79 -5.69 6.97
N ALA A 221 -4.40 -6.44 8.00
CA ALA A 221 -4.06 -5.89 9.29
C ALA A 221 -2.87 -4.94 9.22
N VAL A 222 -1.84 -5.29 8.44
CA VAL A 222 -0.65 -4.47 8.18
C VAL A 222 -1.04 -3.20 7.41
N LEU A 223 -1.84 -3.32 6.35
CA LEU A 223 -2.27 -2.17 5.54
C LEU A 223 -3.24 -1.24 6.30
N SER A 224 -4.01 -1.79 7.24
CA SER A 224 -4.92 -1.03 8.10
C SER A 224 -4.25 -0.37 9.30
N ASP A 225 -2.98 -0.68 9.58
CA ASP A 225 -2.26 -0.07 10.68
C ASP A 225 -1.87 1.37 10.33
N ASP A 226 -2.34 2.32 11.16
CA ASP A 226 -2.10 3.76 10.93
C ASP A 226 -0.62 4.11 10.95
N LYS A 227 0.24 3.37 11.69
CA LYS A 227 1.69 3.60 11.66
C LYS A 227 2.26 3.34 10.28
N ILE A 228 1.74 2.33 9.58
CA ILE A 228 2.20 1.93 8.25
C ILE A 228 1.69 2.89 7.18
N ARG A 229 0.42 3.32 7.30
CA ARG A 229 -0.22 4.26 6.36
C ARG A 229 0.53 5.58 6.22
N HIS A 230 1.15 6.06 7.30
CA HIS A 230 1.87 7.32 7.31
C HIS A 230 3.37 7.19 7.03
N THR A 231 3.89 5.97 6.85
CA THR A 231 5.30 5.80 6.50
C THR A 231 5.57 6.19 5.04
N PRO A 232 6.75 6.77 4.73
CA PRO A 232 7.16 7.01 3.35
C PRO A 232 7.31 5.71 2.53
N HIS A 233 7.33 4.56 3.21
CA HIS A 233 7.48 3.24 2.62
C HIS A 233 6.16 2.48 2.44
N HIS A 234 5.00 3.09 2.73
CA HIS A 234 3.68 2.47 2.59
C HIS A 234 3.48 1.78 1.23
N ARG A 235 3.95 2.41 0.14
CA ARG A 235 3.89 1.84 -1.21
C ARG A 235 4.66 0.52 -1.34
N ARG A 236 5.84 0.40 -0.72
CA ARG A 236 6.65 -0.83 -0.76
C ARG A 236 5.99 -1.95 0.03
N VAL A 237 5.30 -1.63 1.11
CA VAL A 237 4.50 -2.60 1.89
C VAL A 237 3.33 -3.11 1.04
N ILE A 238 2.64 -2.22 0.31
CA ILE A 238 1.59 -2.61 -0.64
C ILE A 238 2.17 -3.51 -1.74
N ASP A 239 3.27 -3.12 -2.37
CA ASP A 239 3.91 -3.90 -3.43
C ASP A 239 4.32 -5.29 -2.93
N TRP A 240 4.84 -5.39 -1.70
CA TRP A 240 5.15 -6.67 -1.06
C TRP A 240 3.89 -7.51 -0.82
N CYS A 241 2.81 -6.94 -0.28
CA CYS A 241 1.54 -7.65 -0.09
C CYS A 241 0.98 -8.19 -1.42
N MET A 242 1.09 -7.41 -2.51
CA MET A 242 0.64 -7.80 -3.85
C MET A 242 1.57 -8.79 -4.55
N GLY A 243 2.83 -8.87 -4.14
CA GLY A 243 3.85 -9.76 -4.69
C GLY A 243 3.83 -11.17 -4.12
N GLN A 244 3.09 -11.42 -3.03
CA GLN A 244 3.06 -12.74 -2.39
C GLN A 244 2.38 -13.80 -3.28
N PRO A 245 2.88 -15.06 -3.30
CA PRO A 245 2.23 -16.17 -3.99
C PRO A 245 0.91 -16.52 -3.30
N GLY A 246 -0.21 -16.42 -4.02
CA GLY A 246 -1.54 -16.42 -3.39
C GLY A 246 -1.86 -15.10 -2.69
N GLY A 247 -1.24 -14.01 -3.17
CA GLY A 247 -1.41 -12.65 -2.69
C GLY A 247 -2.89 -12.37 -2.46
N PRO A 248 -3.24 -11.96 -1.25
CA PRO A 248 -4.60 -12.10 -0.77
C PRO A 248 -5.58 -11.29 -1.62
N PRO A 249 -6.63 -11.94 -2.17
CA PRO A 249 -7.80 -11.23 -2.69
C PRO A 249 -8.28 -10.15 -1.71
N PRO A 250 -8.19 -10.35 -0.36
CA PRO A 250 -8.46 -9.29 0.61
C PRO A 250 -7.56 -8.05 0.56
N CYS A 251 -6.29 -8.09 0.15
CA CYS A 251 -5.50 -6.85 -0.07
C CYS A 251 -5.91 -6.12 -1.33
N LEU A 252 -6.40 -6.86 -2.33
CA LEU A 252 -6.96 -6.31 -3.55
C LEU A 252 -8.38 -5.76 -3.29
N LEU A 253 -9.17 -6.41 -2.42
CA LEU A 253 -10.46 -5.95 -1.89
C LEU A 253 -10.32 -4.83 -0.85
N TRP A 254 -9.23 -4.75 -0.09
CA TRP A 254 -8.91 -3.63 0.80
C TRP A 254 -8.46 -2.42 0.00
N ALA A 255 -7.63 -2.63 -1.03
CA ALA A 255 -7.30 -1.61 -2.01
C ALA A 255 -8.56 -1.13 -2.77
N ALA A 256 -9.49 -2.04 -3.05
CA ALA A 256 -10.79 -1.73 -3.66
C ALA A 256 -11.78 -1.03 -2.73
N GLY A 257 -11.89 -1.52 -1.50
CA GLY A 257 -12.83 -1.04 -0.48
C GLY A 257 -12.52 0.37 0.03
N GLN A 258 -11.31 0.88 -0.23
CA GLN A 258 -10.94 2.27 0.04
C GLN A 258 -11.34 3.24 -1.09
N GLY A 259 -11.86 2.77 -2.24
CA GLY A 259 -12.35 3.58 -3.38
C GLY A 259 -11.27 4.41 -4.11
N ASP A 260 -10.27 4.90 -3.39
CA ASP A 260 -9.23 5.79 -3.87
C ASP A 260 -8.11 5.07 -4.62
N GLN A 261 -7.85 3.79 -4.34
CA GLN A 261 -6.72 3.09 -4.97
C GLN A 261 -7.03 2.48 -6.33
N GLU A 262 -8.23 1.97 -6.57
CA GLU A 262 -8.65 1.58 -7.94
C GLU A 262 -8.78 2.82 -8.81
N ALA A 263 -9.39 3.88 -8.27
CA ALA A 263 -9.42 5.19 -8.89
C ALA A 263 -8.00 5.71 -9.18
N ARG A 264 -7.02 5.52 -8.28
CA ARG A 264 -5.59 5.88 -8.47
C ARG A 264 -4.84 4.97 -9.44
N ALA A 265 -5.09 3.67 -9.46
CA ALA A 265 -4.48 2.73 -10.40
C ALA A 265 -4.96 3.00 -11.82
N VAL A 266 -6.26 3.29 -11.96
CA VAL A 266 -6.87 3.87 -13.17
C VAL A 266 -6.27 5.25 -13.44
N HIS A 267 -6.08 6.11 -12.42
CA HIS A 267 -5.48 7.44 -12.56
C HIS A 267 -4.06 7.41 -13.14
N ASN A 268 -3.29 6.39 -12.75
CA ASN A 268 -1.91 6.16 -13.15
C ASN A 268 -1.80 5.36 -14.46
N GLY A 269 -2.92 4.92 -15.04
CA GLY A 269 -2.95 4.18 -16.29
C GLY A 269 -2.29 2.80 -16.23
N ASN A 270 -2.27 2.11 -15.08
CA ASN A 270 -1.61 0.79 -15.03
C ASN A 270 -2.59 -0.35 -15.28
N THR A 271 -2.84 -0.64 -16.56
CA THR A 271 -3.82 -1.66 -17.01
C THR A 271 -3.53 -3.05 -16.46
N ALA A 272 -2.24 -3.43 -16.34
CA ALA A 272 -1.86 -4.74 -15.82
C ALA A 272 -2.24 -4.92 -14.34
N ILE A 273 -2.10 -3.86 -13.54
CA ILE A 273 -2.50 -3.88 -12.12
C ILE A 273 -4.03 -3.93 -12.00
N VAL A 274 -4.75 -3.13 -12.79
CA VAL A 274 -6.23 -3.12 -12.79
C VAL A 274 -6.79 -4.49 -13.17
N VAL A 275 -6.28 -5.14 -14.23
CA VAL A 275 -6.72 -6.50 -14.60
C VAL A 275 -6.44 -7.51 -13.49
N ARG A 276 -5.28 -7.43 -12.82
CA ARG A 276 -4.96 -8.30 -11.69
C ARG A 276 -5.89 -8.05 -10.50
N LEU A 277 -6.21 -6.79 -10.20
CA LEU A 277 -7.17 -6.41 -9.15
C LEU A 277 -8.55 -6.98 -9.45
N LEU A 278 -9.07 -6.77 -10.65
CA LEU A 278 -10.40 -7.24 -11.07
C LEU A 278 -10.51 -8.77 -11.01
N ARG A 279 -9.51 -9.48 -11.54
CA ARG A 279 -9.48 -10.96 -11.48
C ARG A 279 -9.40 -11.51 -10.06
N ALA A 280 -8.96 -10.71 -9.10
CA ALA A 280 -8.97 -11.06 -7.69
C ALA A 280 -10.26 -10.62 -6.96
N GLY A 281 -11.24 -10.08 -7.67
CA GLY A 281 -12.55 -9.70 -7.11
C GLY A 281 -12.62 -8.28 -6.56
N ALA A 282 -11.69 -7.39 -6.92
CA ALA A 282 -11.64 -5.99 -6.43
C ALA A 282 -12.93 -5.20 -6.76
N ALA A 283 -13.44 -5.28 -7.99
CA ALA A 283 -14.74 -4.71 -8.36
C ALA A 283 -15.86 -5.68 -7.97
N ALA A 284 -16.25 -5.66 -6.70
CA ALA A 284 -17.25 -6.58 -6.16
C ALA A 284 -18.70 -6.21 -6.55
N THR A 285 -18.92 -5.04 -7.15
CA THR A 285 -20.25 -4.53 -7.50
C THR A 285 -20.29 -3.82 -8.85
N ASP A 286 -21.47 -3.80 -9.48
CA ASP A 286 -21.72 -3.09 -10.75
C ASP A 286 -21.36 -1.60 -10.65
N ALA A 287 -21.71 -0.95 -9.54
CA ALA A 287 -21.47 0.48 -9.33
C ALA A 287 -19.98 0.83 -9.25
N GLN A 288 -19.16 -0.06 -8.69
CA GLN A 288 -17.70 0.15 -8.65
C GLN A 288 -17.07 -0.01 -10.03
N LEU A 289 -17.48 -1.05 -10.77
CA LEU A 289 -17.00 -1.24 -12.13
C LEU A 289 -17.37 -0.05 -13.03
N ASP A 290 -18.60 0.44 -12.90
CA ASP A 290 -19.09 1.63 -13.60
C ASP A 290 -18.23 2.88 -13.31
N ALA A 291 -17.92 3.13 -12.03
CA ALA A 291 -17.08 4.27 -11.63
C ALA A 291 -15.65 4.16 -12.20
N LEU A 292 -15.10 2.94 -12.28
CA LEU A 292 -13.78 2.70 -12.86
C LEU A 292 -13.76 2.92 -14.37
N VAL A 293 -14.79 2.46 -15.08
CA VAL A 293 -14.92 2.68 -16.52
C VAL A 293 -14.99 4.18 -16.81
N VAL A 294 -15.81 4.94 -16.08
CA VAL A 294 -15.91 6.41 -16.25
C VAL A 294 -14.55 7.10 -15.98
N GLY A 295 -13.86 6.72 -14.89
CA GLY A 295 -12.56 7.32 -14.55
C GLY A 295 -11.42 6.98 -15.52
N ALA A 296 -11.52 5.85 -16.22
CA ALA A 296 -10.52 5.39 -17.17
C ALA A 296 -10.52 6.18 -18.48
N VAL A 297 -11.69 6.69 -18.89
CA VAL A 297 -11.86 7.49 -20.12
C VAL A 297 -11.00 8.75 -20.12
N ASP A 298 -10.63 9.26 -18.94
CA ASP A 298 -9.88 10.51 -18.83
C ASP A 298 -8.35 10.39 -19.04
N ARG A 299 -7.85 9.21 -19.40
CA ARG A 299 -6.42 8.87 -19.31
C ARG A 299 -5.72 8.81 -20.68
N THR A 300 -4.39 8.91 -20.65
CA THR A 300 -3.53 8.81 -21.84
C THR A 300 -3.54 7.41 -22.48
N ASN A 301 -3.99 6.39 -21.76
CA ASN A 301 -4.17 5.01 -22.22
C ASN A 301 -5.60 4.50 -21.98
N ALA A 302 -6.57 5.40 -22.10
CA ALA A 302 -7.98 5.12 -21.85
C ALA A 302 -8.49 3.88 -22.62
N ALA A 303 -8.10 3.71 -23.89
CA ALA A 303 -8.54 2.60 -24.73
C ALA A 303 -8.18 1.21 -24.14
N ASP A 304 -6.92 0.97 -23.81
CA ASP A 304 -6.50 -0.34 -23.27
C ASP A 304 -7.15 -0.62 -21.90
N MET A 305 -7.29 0.43 -21.07
CA MET A 305 -7.91 0.32 -19.75
C MET A 305 -9.40 0.03 -19.84
N VAL A 306 -10.13 0.77 -20.68
CA VAL A 306 -11.57 0.60 -20.89
C VAL A 306 -11.84 -0.77 -21.54
N ALA A 307 -11.05 -1.20 -22.52
CA ALA A 307 -11.17 -2.53 -23.12
C ALA A 307 -11.00 -3.65 -22.07
N ALA A 308 -10.01 -3.52 -21.19
CA ALA A 308 -9.78 -4.46 -20.10
C ALA A 308 -10.96 -4.52 -19.11
N LEU A 309 -11.49 -3.35 -18.72
CA LEU A 309 -12.63 -3.23 -17.80
C LEU A 309 -13.92 -3.79 -18.41
N LEU A 310 -14.22 -3.46 -19.68
CA LEU A 310 -15.40 -3.97 -20.39
C LEU A 310 -15.35 -5.48 -20.57
N ARG A 311 -14.17 -6.01 -20.94
CA ARG A 311 -13.97 -7.46 -21.04
C ARG A 311 -14.21 -8.16 -19.70
N PHE A 312 -13.71 -7.57 -18.61
CA PHE A 312 -13.95 -8.11 -17.27
C PHE A 312 -15.45 -8.07 -16.90
N GLY A 313 -16.15 -6.97 -17.17
CA GLY A 313 -17.59 -6.87 -16.96
C GLY A 313 -18.37 -7.93 -17.73
N ALA A 314 -18.04 -8.13 -19.01
CA ALA A 314 -18.65 -9.17 -19.85
C ALA A 314 -18.37 -10.60 -19.33
N GLU A 315 -17.15 -10.88 -18.85
CA GLU A 315 -16.78 -12.19 -18.30
C GLU A 315 -17.42 -12.46 -16.92
N SER A 316 -17.60 -11.43 -16.10
CA SER A 316 -18.13 -11.54 -14.73
C SER A 316 -19.65 -11.34 -14.63
N GLY A 317 -20.29 -10.83 -15.69
CA GLY A 317 -21.68 -10.40 -15.66
C GLY A 317 -21.93 -9.11 -14.87
N LEU A 318 -20.86 -8.37 -14.56
CA LEU A 318 -20.91 -7.10 -13.84
C LEU A 318 -20.93 -5.90 -14.80
N GLY A 319 -21.61 -4.83 -14.39
CA GLY A 319 -21.64 -3.54 -15.09
C GLY A 319 -23.07 -3.10 -15.42
N SER A 320 -23.39 -1.86 -15.07
CA SER A 320 -24.73 -1.33 -15.31
C SER A 320 -24.80 -0.57 -16.63
N ALA A 321 -26.01 -0.51 -17.17
CA ALA A 321 -26.27 0.32 -18.34
C ALA A 321 -26.00 1.81 -18.12
N HIS A 322 -26.03 2.25 -16.87
CA HIS A 322 -25.89 3.66 -16.50
C HIS A 322 -24.42 4.09 -16.49
N GLY A 323 -23.52 3.27 -15.93
CA GLY A 323 -22.08 3.56 -15.94
C GLY A 323 -21.49 3.60 -17.34
N MET A 324 -21.88 2.65 -18.20
CA MET A 324 -21.47 2.64 -19.60
C MET A 324 -21.97 3.89 -20.36
N ALA A 325 -23.18 4.39 -20.07
CA ALA A 325 -23.67 5.63 -20.67
C ALA A 325 -22.84 6.86 -20.26
N GLY A 326 -22.45 6.94 -19.00
CA GLY A 326 -21.53 7.99 -18.52
C GLY A 326 -20.16 7.94 -19.22
N ALA A 327 -19.62 6.73 -19.39
CA ALA A 327 -18.34 6.51 -20.08
C ALA A 327 -18.42 6.87 -21.58
N LEU A 328 -19.51 6.49 -22.24
CA LEU A 328 -19.76 6.86 -23.64
C LEU A 328 -19.81 8.38 -23.81
N SER A 329 -20.53 9.08 -22.94
CA SER A 329 -20.61 10.54 -22.94
C SER A 329 -19.28 11.23 -22.62
N ALA A 330 -18.44 10.63 -21.77
CA ALA A 330 -17.09 11.12 -21.51
C ALA A 330 -16.16 10.94 -22.73
N ALA A 331 -16.21 9.78 -23.39
CA ALA A 331 -15.37 9.46 -24.53
C ALA A 331 -15.72 10.35 -25.73
N ALA A 332 -17.02 10.53 -25.95
CA ALA A 332 -17.56 11.39 -26.99
C ALA A 332 -17.13 12.85 -26.81
N ARG A 333 -17.23 13.41 -25.60
CA ARG A 333 -16.78 14.80 -25.29
C ARG A 333 -15.29 15.03 -25.56
N ARG A 334 -14.46 14.01 -25.37
CA ARG A 334 -13.01 14.09 -25.63
C ARG A 334 -12.64 13.83 -27.08
N GLY A 335 -13.57 13.30 -27.88
CA GLY A 335 -13.27 12.80 -29.22
C GLY A 335 -12.36 11.58 -29.22
N ASP A 336 -12.36 10.77 -28.15
CA ASP A 336 -11.53 9.55 -28.08
C ASP A 336 -12.19 8.43 -28.89
N MET A 337 -11.92 8.43 -30.19
CA MET A 337 -12.53 7.52 -31.16
C MET A 337 -12.23 6.04 -30.89
N ALA A 338 -11.08 5.73 -30.27
CA ALA A 338 -10.72 4.36 -29.95
C ALA A 338 -11.61 3.82 -28.82
N VAL A 339 -11.74 4.57 -27.74
CA VAL A 339 -12.62 4.23 -26.61
C VAL A 339 -14.09 4.21 -27.04
N LEU A 340 -14.52 5.18 -27.85
CA LEU A 340 -15.89 5.28 -28.35
C LEU A 340 -16.29 4.03 -29.16
N LYS A 341 -15.44 3.60 -30.10
CA LYS A 341 -15.68 2.38 -30.89
C LYS A 341 -15.71 1.13 -30.01
N GLN A 342 -14.78 1.00 -29.06
CA GLN A 342 -14.76 -0.13 -28.14
C GLN A 342 -16.02 -0.21 -27.26
N LEU A 343 -16.52 0.94 -26.78
CA LEU A 343 -17.78 0.99 -26.03
C LEU A 343 -18.97 0.59 -26.91
N LEU A 344 -19.04 1.10 -28.15
CA LEU A 344 -20.11 0.76 -29.10
C LEU A 344 -20.08 -0.70 -29.54
N GLU A 345 -18.89 -1.29 -29.70
CA GLU A 345 -18.72 -2.71 -30.06
C GLU A 345 -19.00 -3.63 -28.86
N GLY A 346 -18.61 -3.20 -27.65
CA GLY A 346 -18.81 -3.96 -26.42
C GLY A 346 -20.27 -4.10 -26.01
N ARG A 347 -21.17 -3.30 -26.61
CA ARG A 347 -22.59 -3.33 -26.27
C ARG A 347 -23.51 -2.96 -27.44
N ALA A 348 -24.44 -3.85 -27.79
CA ALA A 348 -25.35 -3.68 -28.92
C ALA A 348 -26.63 -2.88 -28.60
N ASP A 349 -27.01 -2.76 -27.32
CA ASP A 349 -28.30 -2.27 -26.84
C ASP A 349 -28.21 -0.91 -26.14
N TRP A 350 -27.64 0.09 -26.82
CA TRP A 350 -27.60 1.44 -26.27
C TRP A 350 -28.98 2.10 -26.26
N SER A 351 -29.31 2.76 -25.16
CA SER A 351 -30.55 3.54 -25.08
C SER A 351 -30.43 4.82 -25.89
N ALA A 352 -31.54 5.24 -26.52
CA ALA A 352 -31.57 6.49 -27.29
C ALA A 352 -31.13 7.72 -26.47
N PRO A 353 -31.50 7.87 -25.18
CA PRO A 353 -31.00 8.97 -24.35
C PRO A 353 -29.47 8.94 -24.17
N ALA A 354 -28.86 7.77 -23.98
CA ALA A 354 -27.42 7.65 -23.77
C ALA A 354 -26.63 8.03 -25.03
N LEU A 355 -27.05 7.53 -26.20
CA LEU A 355 -26.43 7.89 -27.48
C LEU A 355 -26.61 9.37 -27.81
N LEU A 356 -27.78 9.93 -27.51
CA LEU A 356 -28.07 11.34 -27.75
C LEU A 356 -27.24 12.23 -26.83
N GLU A 357 -27.13 11.91 -25.54
CA GLU A 357 -26.30 12.64 -24.60
C GLU A 357 -24.82 12.59 -25.00
N ALA A 358 -24.32 11.43 -25.44
CA ALA A 358 -22.97 11.31 -25.94
C ALA A 358 -22.73 12.12 -27.22
N ALA A 359 -23.66 12.08 -28.18
CA ALA A 359 -23.55 12.85 -29.43
C ALA A 359 -23.59 14.36 -29.17
N VAL A 360 -24.46 14.80 -28.25
CA VAL A 360 -24.52 16.19 -27.79
C VAL A 360 -23.21 16.60 -27.14
N GLY A 361 -22.67 15.77 -26.25
CA GLY A 361 -21.38 16.02 -25.61
C GLY A 361 -20.23 16.12 -26.61
N ALA A 362 -20.18 15.26 -27.63
CA ALA A 362 -19.20 15.36 -28.71
C ALA A 362 -19.34 16.65 -29.53
N GLY A 363 -20.57 17.15 -29.71
CA GLY A 363 -20.82 18.41 -30.41
C GLY A 363 -20.45 19.67 -29.60
N GLU A 364 -20.31 19.58 -28.27
CA GLU A 364 -19.93 20.73 -27.43
C GLU A 364 -18.50 21.23 -27.74
N TRP A 365 -17.64 20.39 -28.31
CA TRP A 365 -16.25 20.72 -28.65
C TRP A 365 -16.02 20.60 -30.15
N ALA A 366 -15.55 21.69 -30.77
CA ALA A 366 -15.38 21.77 -32.23
C ALA A 366 -14.37 20.76 -32.82
N SER A 367 -13.59 20.08 -31.97
CA SER A 367 -12.60 19.07 -32.37
C SER A 367 -13.12 17.62 -32.35
N SER A 368 -14.34 17.35 -31.91
CA SER A 368 -14.87 15.98 -31.70
C SER A 368 -16.02 15.59 -32.64
N TRP A 369 -16.15 16.24 -33.80
CA TRP A 369 -17.20 15.92 -34.77
C TRP A 369 -17.11 14.49 -35.34
N GLU A 370 -15.91 13.91 -35.43
CA GLU A 370 -15.75 12.50 -35.81
C GLU A 370 -16.48 11.55 -34.85
N ALA A 371 -16.61 11.92 -33.57
CA ALA A 371 -17.37 11.14 -32.60
C ALA A 371 -18.88 11.24 -32.85
N VAL A 372 -19.37 12.41 -33.28
CA VAL A 372 -20.77 12.59 -33.71
C VAL A 372 -21.06 11.72 -34.92
N ASP A 373 -20.20 11.75 -35.93
CA ASP A 373 -20.33 10.93 -37.14
C ASP A 373 -20.32 9.43 -36.83
N CYS A 374 -19.58 9.01 -35.79
CA CYS A 374 -19.57 7.62 -35.34
C CYS A 374 -20.83 7.21 -34.57
N LEU A 375 -21.46 8.15 -33.84
CA LEU A 375 -22.69 7.90 -33.08
C LEU A 375 -23.95 8.01 -33.95
N LEU A 376 -23.89 8.79 -35.03
CA LEU A 376 -25.02 9.10 -35.89
C LEU A 376 -25.68 7.86 -36.52
N PRO A 377 -24.96 6.83 -37.02
CA PRO A 377 -25.58 5.62 -37.56
C PRO A 377 -26.43 4.87 -36.53
N GLN A 378 -25.99 4.82 -35.27
CA GLN A 378 -26.72 4.17 -34.18
C GLN A 378 -27.98 4.95 -33.81
N LEU A 379 -27.90 6.28 -33.76
CA LEU A 379 -29.06 7.17 -33.57
C LEU A 379 -30.07 7.06 -34.71
N LEU A 380 -29.61 7.01 -35.96
CA LEU A 380 -30.47 6.84 -37.14
C LEU A 380 -31.12 5.45 -37.17
N ALA A 381 -30.40 4.39 -36.80
CA ALA A 381 -30.97 3.05 -36.65
C ALA A 381 -32.09 3.02 -35.59
N LEU A 382 -31.90 3.71 -34.46
CA LEU A 382 -32.93 3.86 -33.44
C LEU A 382 -34.13 4.69 -33.93
N LEU A 383 -33.90 5.76 -34.69
CA LEU A 383 -34.98 6.56 -35.30
C LEU A 383 -35.75 5.77 -36.38
N ALA A 384 -35.07 4.89 -37.10
CA ALA A 384 -35.67 3.97 -38.06
C ALA A 384 -36.51 2.88 -37.37
N LEU A 385 -35.99 2.29 -36.29
CA LEU A 385 -36.73 1.36 -35.42
C LEU A 385 -37.97 2.03 -34.82
N LEU A 386 -37.80 3.24 -34.26
CA LEU A 386 -38.91 4.07 -33.80
C LEU A 386 -39.91 4.32 -34.92
N GLY A 387 -39.45 4.49 -36.17
CA GLY A 387 -40.31 4.64 -37.34
C GLY A 387 -41.19 3.42 -37.63
N GLY A 388 -40.66 2.21 -37.45
CA GLY A 388 -41.39 0.95 -37.62
C GLY A 388 -42.37 0.67 -36.48
N THR A 389 -42.00 1.01 -35.24
CA THR A 389 -42.88 0.86 -34.07
C THR A 389 -43.82 2.06 -33.87
N TRP A 390 -43.60 3.17 -34.59
CA TRP A 390 -44.29 4.45 -34.40
C TRP A 390 -45.80 4.28 -34.46
N GLN A 391 -46.28 3.54 -35.45
CA GLN A 391 -47.70 3.32 -35.69
C GLN A 391 -48.39 2.54 -34.56
N TYR A 392 -47.63 1.77 -33.78
CA TYR A 392 -48.12 0.93 -32.69
C TYR A 392 -48.01 1.61 -31.31
N MET A 393 -47.24 2.69 -31.17
CA MET A 393 -47.15 3.44 -29.91
C MET A 393 -48.43 4.25 -29.64
N GLU A 394 -48.84 4.33 -28.38
CA GLU A 394 -49.92 5.22 -27.97
C GLU A 394 -49.51 6.70 -28.11
N ARG A 395 -50.51 7.58 -28.30
CA ARG A 395 -50.29 9.01 -28.56
C ARG A 395 -49.47 9.71 -27.46
N GLN A 396 -49.63 9.29 -26.21
CA GLN A 396 -48.86 9.81 -25.08
C GLN A 396 -47.39 9.37 -25.12
N GLN A 397 -47.11 8.12 -25.46
CA GLN A 397 -45.74 7.59 -25.59
C GLN A 397 -44.98 8.29 -26.73
N ARG A 398 -45.65 8.51 -27.86
CA ARG A 398 -45.11 9.30 -28.99
C ARG A 398 -44.73 10.72 -28.56
N ALA A 399 -45.61 11.39 -27.81
CA ALA A 399 -45.37 12.75 -27.34
C ALA A 399 -44.18 12.84 -26.37
N LEU A 400 -44.06 11.88 -25.44
CA LEU A 400 -42.94 11.79 -24.50
C LEU A 400 -41.60 11.55 -25.22
N ALA A 401 -41.57 10.59 -26.15
CA ALA A 401 -40.36 10.28 -26.92
C ALA A 401 -39.87 11.50 -27.73
N ILE A 402 -40.78 12.22 -28.40
CA ILE A 402 -40.44 13.46 -29.11
C ILE A 402 -39.98 14.53 -28.13
N GLN A 403 -40.68 14.70 -27.00
CA GLN A 403 -40.35 15.70 -26.01
C GLN A 403 -38.93 15.50 -25.45
N ASP A 404 -38.51 14.26 -25.22
CA ASP A 404 -37.18 13.95 -24.70
C ASP A 404 -36.07 14.19 -25.73
N VAL A 405 -36.29 13.80 -27.00
CA VAL A 405 -35.35 14.11 -28.09
C VAL A 405 -35.20 15.62 -28.24
N VAL A 406 -36.32 16.34 -28.27
CA VAL A 406 -36.35 17.78 -28.47
C VAL A 406 -35.75 18.54 -27.27
N LYS A 407 -36.03 18.15 -26.02
CA LYS A 407 -35.38 18.73 -24.83
C LYS A 407 -33.89 18.46 -24.77
N SER A 408 -33.43 17.36 -25.36
CA SER A 408 -32.01 17.01 -25.39
C SER A 408 -31.29 17.80 -26.47
N LEU A 409 -31.89 17.96 -27.64
CA LEU A 409 -31.44 18.90 -28.67
C LEU A 409 -31.39 20.34 -28.13
N ASP A 410 -32.43 20.80 -27.44
CA ASP A 410 -32.48 22.14 -26.83
C ASP A 410 -31.34 22.37 -25.83
N ARG A 411 -31.09 21.39 -24.95
CA ARG A 411 -29.98 21.45 -24.00
C ARG A 411 -28.61 21.47 -24.69
N ALA A 412 -28.47 20.74 -25.80
CA ALA A 412 -27.27 20.74 -26.63
C ALA A 412 -27.00 22.13 -27.25
N MET A 413 -28.05 22.70 -27.85
CA MET A 413 -27.95 23.95 -28.60
C MET A 413 -27.91 25.18 -27.69
N GLY A 414 -28.53 25.13 -26.51
CA GLY A 414 -28.55 26.21 -25.54
C GLY A 414 -27.23 26.44 -24.77
N ARG A 415 -26.28 25.49 -24.83
CA ARG A 415 -24.96 25.62 -24.18
C ARG A 415 -23.88 26.20 -25.10
N GLY A 416 -24.10 26.24 -26.41
CA GLY A 416 -23.17 26.85 -27.37
C GLY A 416 -23.41 28.35 -27.53
N ARG A 417 -22.38 29.19 -27.38
CA ARG A 417 -22.43 30.59 -27.86
C ARG A 417 -22.41 30.58 -29.38
N TYR A 418 -23.58 30.75 -29.99
CA TYR A 418 -23.85 30.78 -31.45
C TYR A 418 -23.11 31.86 -32.27
N SER A 419 -22.08 32.51 -31.72
CA SER A 419 -21.30 33.52 -32.43
C SER A 419 -20.19 32.96 -33.33
N ASP A 420 -19.97 31.64 -33.35
CA ASP A 420 -18.94 31.00 -34.18
C ASP A 420 -19.56 30.27 -35.41
N PRO A 421 -19.34 30.75 -36.65
CA PRO A 421 -19.94 30.20 -37.87
C PRO A 421 -19.45 28.78 -38.23
N SER A 422 -18.45 28.23 -37.53
CA SER A 422 -17.96 26.86 -37.73
C SER A 422 -18.90 25.75 -37.19
N TRP A 423 -19.91 26.10 -36.41
CA TRP A 423 -20.90 25.16 -35.83
C TRP A 423 -22.03 24.75 -36.79
N GLY A 424 -22.10 25.34 -37.99
CA GLY A 424 -23.30 25.32 -38.82
C GLY A 424 -23.58 24.04 -39.64
N ALA A 425 -22.59 23.21 -39.98
CA ALA A 425 -22.82 22.12 -40.95
C ALA A 425 -23.42 20.83 -40.35
N PRO A 426 -22.95 20.29 -39.21
CA PRO A 426 -23.42 18.99 -38.70
C PRO A 426 -24.67 19.09 -37.79
N CYS A 427 -24.81 20.17 -37.00
CA CYS A 427 -26.05 20.46 -36.28
C CYS A 427 -27.22 20.59 -37.26
N CYS A 428 -26.98 21.20 -38.42
CA CYS A 428 -27.93 21.20 -39.53
C CYS A 428 -28.22 19.78 -40.03
N ALA A 429 -27.23 18.90 -40.21
CA ALA A 429 -27.50 17.53 -40.66
C ALA A 429 -28.38 16.73 -39.69
N LEU A 430 -28.17 16.87 -38.38
CA LEU A 430 -28.96 16.18 -37.35
C LEU A 430 -30.36 16.79 -37.22
N LEU A 431 -30.47 18.13 -37.26
CA LEU A 431 -31.74 18.85 -37.36
C LEU A 431 -32.50 18.52 -38.64
N HIS A 432 -31.84 18.43 -39.79
CA HIS A 432 -32.43 18.07 -41.08
C HIS A 432 -32.89 16.62 -41.09
N SER A 433 -32.09 15.70 -40.53
CA SER A 433 -32.48 14.29 -40.41
C SER A 433 -33.69 14.12 -39.49
N PHE A 434 -33.70 14.83 -38.35
CA PHE A 434 -34.83 14.84 -37.43
C PHE A 434 -36.07 15.52 -38.04
N ALA A 435 -35.89 16.66 -38.71
CA ALA A 435 -36.95 17.38 -39.40
C ALA A 435 -37.55 16.54 -40.55
N GLY A 436 -36.71 15.86 -41.32
CA GLY A 436 -37.13 14.91 -42.36
C GLY A 436 -37.91 13.72 -41.77
N TRP A 437 -37.45 13.18 -40.63
CA TRP A 437 -38.20 12.15 -39.92
C TRP A 437 -39.57 12.66 -39.42
N CYS A 438 -39.65 13.91 -38.96
CA CYS A 438 -40.91 14.54 -38.56
C CYS A 438 -41.84 14.85 -39.74
N ALA A 439 -41.31 15.24 -40.91
CA ALA A 439 -42.09 15.66 -42.06
C ALA A 439 -43.04 14.58 -42.60
N GLY A 440 -42.65 13.30 -42.49
CA GLY A 440 -43.52 12.16 -42.83
C GLY A 440 -44.57 11.79 -41.77
N ARG A 441 -44.66 12.53 -40.65
CA ARG A 441 -45.44 12.15 -39.45
C ARG A 441 -46.22 13.35 -38.90
N PRO A 442 -47.52 13.51 -39.25
CA PRO A 442 -48.30 14.71 -38.92
C PRO A 442 -48.34 15.06 -37.43
N ASP A 443 -48.52 14.06 -36.57
CA ASP A 443 -48.53 14.25 -35.10
C ASP A 443 -47.16 14.70 -34.57
N ALA A 444 -46.07 14.15 -35.12
CA ALA A 444 -44.71 14.51 -34.70
C ALA A 444 -44.33 15.91 -35.17
N TYR A 445 -44.64 16.22 -36.43
CA TYR A 445 -44.45 17.53 -37.02
C TYR A 445 -45.20 18.62 -36.24
N ALA A 446 -46.49 18.40 -35.94
CA ALA A 446 -47.31 19.35 -35.21
C ALA A 446 -46.73 19.63 -33.80
N PHE A 447 -46.28 18.59 -33.11
CA PHE A 447 -45.66 18.71 -31.79
C PHE A 447 -44.34 19.47 -31.86
N CYS A 448 -43.41 19.07 -32.74
CA CYS A 448 -42.11 19.72 -32.90
C CYS A 448 -42.25 21.19 -33.31
N ARG A 449 -43.20 21.51 -34.19
CA ARG A 449 -43.50 22.89 -34.61
C ARG A 449 -44.07 23.72 -33.46
N LEU A 450 -44.99 23.17 -32.66
CA LEU A 450 -45.56 23.86 -31.50
C LEU A 450 -44.47 24.14 -30.45
N TRP A 451 -43.61 23.15 -30.21
CA TRP A 451 -42.48 23.27 -29.29
C TRP A 451 -41.47 24.32 -29.79
N ALA A 452 -41.05 24.25 -31.05
CA ALA A 452 -40.10 25.20 -31.63
C ALA A 452 -40.61 26.64 -31.56
N LYS A 453 -41.91 26.86 -31.79
CA LYS A 453 -42.56 28.16 -31.60
C LYS A 453 -42.51 28.63 -30.15
N ARG A 454 -42.82 27.73 -29.19
CA ARG A 454 -42.83 28.05 -27.76
C ARG A 454 -41.43 28.41 -27.25
N CYS A 455 -40.40 27.75 -27.75
CA CYS A 455 -39.00 28.00 -27.39
C CYS A 455 -38.33 29.09 -28.25
N LYS A 456 -39.04 29.67 -29.23
CA LYS A 456 -38.49 30.62 -30.24
C LYS A 456 -37.30 30.06 -31.00
N PHE A 457 -37.31 28.76 -31.28
CA PHE A 457 -36.21 28.06 -31.94
C PHE A 457 -36.37 28.16 -33.46
N VAL A 458 -35.94 29.31 -34.01
CA VAL A 458 -36.21 29.75 -35.39
C VAL A 458 -35.63 28.80 -36.44
N GLU A 459 -34.41 28.27 -36.20
CA GLU A 459 -33.74 27.36 -37.13
C GLU A 459 -34.53 26.07 -37.32
N LEU A 460 -34.87 25.34 -36.23
CA LEU A 460 -35.69 24.12 -36.32
C LEU A 460 -37.05 24.38 -36.98
N LEU A 461 -37.66 25.54 -36.75
CA LEU A 461 -38.89 25.94 -37.42
C LEU A 461 -38.72 26.03 -38.94
N ALA A 462 -37.64 26.66 -39.40
CA ALA A 462 -37.29 26.75 -40.81
C ALA A 462 -36.95 25.38 -41.40
N THR A 463 -36.20 24.55 -40.67
CA THR A 463 -35.82 23.19 -41.10
C THR A 463 -37.03 22.27 -41.23
N LEU A 464 -37.94 22.30 -40.24
CA LEU A 464 -39.20 21.55 -40.27
C LEU A 464 -40.05 21.99 -41.46
N GLN A 465 -40.18 23.29 -41.68
CA GLN A 465 -41.01 23.82 -42.76
C GLN A 465 -40.44 23.44 -44.14
N ALA A 466 -39.12 23.56 -44.34
CA ALA A 466 -38.46 23.12 -45.56
C ALA A 466 -38.61 21.60 -45.80
N ALA A 467 -38.51 20.79 -44.74
CA ALA A 467 -38.71 19.34 -44.84
C ALA A 467 -40.15 18.96 -45.20
N GLN A 468 -41.16 19.70 -44.68
CA GLN A 468 -42.57 19.49 -45.00
C GLN A 468 -42.89 19.89 -46.46
N GLU A 469 -42.31 20.99 -46.94
CA GLU A 469 -42.49 21.44 -48.33
C GLU A 469 -41.84 20.45 -49.31
N GLY A 470 -40.66 19.91 -48.98
CA GLY A 470 -40.01 18.87 -49.76
C GLY A 470 -40.78 17.54 -49.79
N SER A 471 -41.38 17.12 -48.67
CA SER A 471 -42.16 15.88 -48.63
C SER A 471 -43.51 15.96 -49.35
N ALA A 472 -44.06 17.17 -49.54
CA ALA A 472 -45.30 17.37 -50.29
C ALA A 472 -45.10 17.36 -51.82
N GLN A 473 -43.86 17.49 -52.28
CA GLN A 473 -43.49 17.48 -53.70
C GLN A 473 -43.05 16.10 -54.22
N MET A 474 -42.74 15.17 -53.32
CA MET A 474 -42.48 13.76 -53.62
C MET A 474 -43.75 12.94 -53.39
#